data_AF-A0A7S3N000-F1
#
_entry.id   AF-A0A7S3N000-F1
#
_cell.length_a   1.000
_cell.length_b   1.000
_cell.length_c   1.000
_cell.angle_alpha   90.00
_cell.angle_beta   90.00
_cell.angle_gamma   90.00
#
_symmetry.space_group_name_H-M   'P 1'
#
loop_
_entity.id
_entity.type
_entity.pdbx_description
1 polymer ?
#
loop_
_entity_poly.entity_id
_entity_poly.type
_entity_poly.pdbx_seq_one_letter_code
_entity_poly.pdbx_strand_id
1 'polypeptide(L)'
;MQAIQLVLVLVCMSFLSGMLWWEFCLIEEQDFETESFLTHNDLHGKPVEEVAIAMSYFMFTTLSTVGLGDFHPTNSPERVMGIFILLFGVLITSYVMDQFSDMLVQFTALDKENEESAQLSVFLTVLKKYNGNQALKGSFVNEVEKYFLYRWSCERNRVIASEKERDMLAELPKQVQFSIYIDFLYKGLFSIYKDVLAYDVAALAAEQKGVHLKMRVQVGEADSRKLVDRFNTYYSNSSRYQ
;
A
#
# COMPACT_ATOMS: atom_id res chain seq x y z
N MET A 1 -10.87 9.57 4.14
CA MET A 1 -11.84 9.25 5.22
C MET A 1 -11.22 8.41 6.32
N GLN A 2 -10.47 7.35 6.02
CA GLN A 2 -9.89 6.47 7.05
C GLN A 2 -8.86 7.16 7.97
N ALA A 3 -8.00 8.04 7.43
CA ALA A 3 -7.06 8.81 8.27
C ALA A 3 -7.75 9.68 9.34
N ILE A 4 -8.89 10.30 9.00
CA ILE A 4 -9.67 11.11 9.95
C ILE A 4 -10.25 10.22 11.05
N GLN A 5 -10.71 9.01 10.69
CA GLN A 5 -11.22 8.04 11.68
C GLN A 5 -10.12 7.63 12.67
N LEU A 6 -8.89 7.39 12.21
CA LEU A 6 -7.75 7.08 13.09
C LEU A 6 -7.41 8.23 14.05
N VAL A 7 -7.37 9.46 13.55
CA VAL A 7 -7.12 10.64 14.38
C VAL A 7 -8.22 10.81 15.43
N LEU A 8 -9.49 10.64 15.05
CA LEU A 8 -10.60 10.69 15.99
C LEU A 8 -10.52 9.60 17.06
N VAL A 9 -10.15 8.37 16.68
CA VAL A 9 -9.93 7.28 17.64
C VAL A 9 -8.85 7.65 18.65
N LEU A 10 -7.74 8.24 18.21
CA LEU A 10 -6.65 8.64 19.10
C LEU A 10 -7.10 9.72 20.09
N VAL A 11 -7.81 10.74 19.62
CA VAL A 11 -8.36 11.81 20.47
C VAL A 11 -9.37 11.25 21.49
N CYS A 12 -10.28 10.37 21.05
CA CYS A 12 -11.25 9.73 21.93
C CYS A 12 -10.58 8.85 22.99
N MET A 13 -9.57 8.07 22.60
CA MET A 13 -8.81 7.23 23.54
C MET A 13 -8.07 8.08 24.58
N SER A 14 -7.41 9.17 24.16
CA SER A 14 -6.76 10.07 25.10
C SER A 14 -7.72 10.74 26.07
N PHE A 15 -8.92 11.11 25.60
CA PHE A 15 -9.96 11.68 26.45
C PHE A 15 -10.44 10.66 27.49
N LEU A 16 -10.77 9.43 27.06
CA LEU A 16 -11.23 8.38 27.96
C LEU A 16 -10.17 8.01 29.00
N SER A 17 -8.91 7.86 28.59
CA SER A 17 -7.80 7.64 29.54
C SER A 17 -7.63 8.82 30.50
N GLY A 18 -7.83 10.06 30.04
CA GLY A 18 -7.77 11.27 30.88
C GLY A 18 -8.85 11.28 31.95
N MET A 19 -10.09 10.93 31.58
CA MET A 19 -11.18 10.83 32.54
C MET A 19 -10.96 9.69 33.55
N LEU A 20 -10.44 8.54 33.11
CA LEU A 20 -10.09 7.44 34.03
C LEU A 20 -8.97 7.82 35.00
N TRP A 21 -7.99 8.61 34.55
CA TRP A 21 -6.93 9.14 35.41
C TRP A 21 -7.48 10.09 36.46
N TRP A 22 -8.41 10.97 36.08
CA TRP A 22 -9.05 11.88 37.01
C TRP A 22 -9.77 11.14 38.14
N GLU A 23 -10.62 10.17 37.79
CA GLU A 23 -11.33 9.35 38.77
C GLU A 23 -10.35 8.59 39.68
N PHE A 24 -9.26 8.07 39.12
CA PHE A 24 -8.22 7.40 39.90
C PHE A 24 -7.57 8.34 40.94
N CYS A 25 -7.20 9.57 40.54
CA CYS A 25 -6.62 10.55 41.46
C CYS A 25 -7.61 10.96 42.58
N LEU A 26 -8.90 11.07 42.27
CA LEU A 26 -9.92 11.38 43.29
C LEU A 26 -10.07 10.24 44.32
N ILE A 27 -10.05 8.99 43.87
CA ILE A 27 -10.12 7.82 44.75
C ILE A 27 -8.86 7.74 45.63
N GLU A 28 -7.68 7.98 45.05
CA GLU A 28 -6.42 7.94 45.80
C GLU A 28 -6.35 9.03 46.88
N GLU A 29 -6.75 10.24 46.54
CA GLU A 29 -6.81 11.37 47.48
C GLU A 29 -7.76 11.09 48.65
N GLN A 30 -8.91 10.45 48.38
CA GLN A 30 -9.88 10.08 49.40
C GLN A 30 -9.41 8.95 50.31
N ASP A 31 -8.74 7.93 49.77
CA ASP A 31 -8.37 6.71 50.52
C ASP A 31 -7.05 6.85 51.30
N PHE A 32 -6.11 7.66 50.81
CA PHE A 32 -4.73 7.71 51.35
C PHE A 32 -4.33 9.05 51.97
N GLU A 33 -5.18 10.09 51.89
CA GLU A 33 -4.91 11.46 52.38
C GLU A 33 -3.54 12.01 51.93
N THR A 34 -3.08 11.59 50.74
CA THR A 34 -1.80 11.98 50.14
C THR A 34 -1.97 13.16 49.17
N GLU A 35 -0.90 13.94 48.96
CA GLU A 35 -0.90 15.00 47.93
C GLU A 35 -0.99 14.38 46.53
N SER A 36 -2.20 14.30 46.00
CA SER A 36 -2.49 13.75 44.66
C SER A 36 -1.94 14.63 43.54
N PHE A 37 -1.86 14.08 42.33
CA PHE A 37 -1.58 14.81 41.09
C PHE A 37 -2.44 16.07 40.95
N LEU A 38 -3.71 16.02 41.36
CA LEU A 38 -4.64 17.14 41.26
C LEU A 38 -4.25 18.28 42.21
N THR A 39 -3.86 17.93 43.43
CA THR A 39 -3.47 18.88 44.46
C THR A 39 -2.09 19.48 44.17
N HIS A 40 -1.14 18.69 43.65
CA HIS A 40 0.17 19.19 43.23
C HIS A 40 0.11 20.21 42.08
N ASN A 41 -0.83 20.04 41.16
CA ASN A 41 -0.95 20.88 39.96
C ASN A 41 -1.98 22.01 40.10
N ASP A 42 -2.45 22.32 41.32
CA ASP A 42 -3.50 23.30 41.59
C ASP A 42 -4.77 23.07 40.74
N LEU A 43 -5.13 21.80 40.53
CA LEU A 43 -6.32 21.39 39.76
C LEU A 43 -7.49 21.00 40.66
N HIS A 44 -7.23 20.76 41.95
CA HIS A 44 -8.27 20.43 42.92
C HIS A 44 -9.26 21.60 43.08
N GLY A 45 -10.56 21.33 42.91
CA GLY A 45 -11.63 22.32 43.05
C GLY A 45 -11.81 23.30 41.87
N LYS A 46 -11.06 23.14 40.77
CA LYS A 46 -11.29 23.90 39.52
C LYS A 46 -12.56 23.45 38.79
N PRO A 47 -13.09 24.28 37.86
CA PRO A 47 -14.20 23.89 37.00
C PRO A 47 -13.89 22.59 36.25
N VAL A 48 -14.93 21.77 36.06
CA VAL A 48 -14.83 20.45 35.42
C VAL A 48 -14.22 20.56 34.01
N GLU A 49 -14.52 21.63 33.28
CA GLU A 49 -14.01 21.87 31.94
C GLU A 49 -12.49 22.06 31.93
N GLU A 50 -11.94 22.81 32.89
CA GLU A 50 -10.51 23.03 33.01
C GLU A 50 -9.77 21.75 33.36
N VAL A 51 -10.32 20.97 34.30
CA VAL A 51 -9.74 19.69 34.70
C VAL A 51 -9.78 18.70 33.55
N ALA A 52 -10.92 18.55 32.86
CA ALA A 52 -11.05 17.64 31.72
C ALA A 52 -10.06 17.94 30.59
N ILE A 53 -9.83 19.23 30.29
CA ILE A 53 -8.83 19.65 29.31
C ILE A 53 -7.42 19.28 29.78
N ALA A 54 -7.07 19.58 31.03
CA ALA A 54 -5.75 19.27 31.59
C ALA A 54 -5.47 17.75 31.59
N MET A 55 -6.44 16.92 32.01
CA MET A 55 -6.31 15.46 32.01
C MET A 55 -6.18 14.89 30.60
N SER A 56 -7.00 15.39 29.67
CA SER A 56 -6.95 14.95 28.28
C SER A 56 -5.64 15.34 27.61
N TYR A 57 -5.11 16.52 27.93
CA TYR A 57 -3.80 16.98 27.46
C TYR A 57 -2.65 16.14 28.04
N PHE A 58 -2.67 15.88 29.35
CA PHE A 58 -1.69 14.99 29.99
C PHE A 58 -1.71 13.61 29.35
N MET A 59 -2.89 13.02 29.15
CA MET A 59 -2.99 11.71 28.52
C MET A 59 -2.66 11.72 27.04
N PHE A 60 -3.03 12.76 26.30
CA PHE A 60 -2.66 12.90 24.90
C PHE A 60 -1.14 12.92 24.73
N THR A 61 -0.44 13.77 25.48
CA THR A 61 1.04 13.89 25.41
C THR A 61 1.76 12.65 25.91
N THR A 62 1.19 11.95 26.89
CA THR A 62 1.70 10.67 27.42
C THR A 62 1.53 9.52 26.42
N LEU A 63 0.32 9.33 25.86
CA LEU A 63 0.02 8.27 24.90
C LEU A 63 0.69 8.52 23.54
N SER A 64 0.86 9.79 23.16
CA SER A 64 1.61 10.17 21.96
C SER A 64 3.12 10.09 22.14
N THR A 65 3.62 9.66 23.32
CA THR A 65 5.05 9.54 23.65
C THR A 65 5.85 10.84 23.57
N VAL A 66 5.16 11.99 23.56
CA VAL A 66 5.82 13.32 23.54
C VAL A 66 6.34 13.66 24.93
N GLY A 67 5.52 13.46 25.96
CA GLY A 67 5.92 13.58 27.36
C GLY A 67 6.56 14.91 27.72
N LEU A 68 5.78 15.99 27.70
CA LEU A 68 6.30 17.35 27.96
C LEU A 68 6.81 17.55 29.40
N GLY A 69 6.34 16.74 30.34
CA GLY A 69 6.84 16.69 31.72
C GLY A 69 6.32 17.79 32.64
N ASP A 70 5.45 18.66 32.14
CA ASP A 70 4.69 19.63 32.91
C ASP A 70 3.72 18.95 33.90
N PHE A 71 3.04 17.91 33.43
CA PHE A 71 2.22 17.02 34.25
C PHE A 71 2.92 15.68 34.44
N HIS A 72 3.04 15.22 35.69
CA HIS A 72 3.62 13.92 36.02
C HIS A 72 3.06 13.35 37.33
N PRO A 73 2.99 12.01 37.47
CA PRO A 73 2.57 11.35 38.72
C PRO A 73 3.49 11.71 39.89
N THR A 74 2.93 12.17 41.00
CA THR A 74 3.68 12.55 42.19
C THR A 74 3.84 11.37 43.14
N ASN A 75 2.74 10.63 43.38
CA ASN A 75 2.66 9.57 44.38
C ASN A 75 3.09 8.20 43.85
N SER A 76 3.50 7.32 44.76
CA SER A 76 3.90 5.94 44.40
C SER A 76 2.77 5.14 43.73
N PRO A 77 1.51 5.17 44.20
CA PRO A 77 0.38 4.50 43.53
C PRO A 77 0.12 5.05 42.13
N GLU A 78 0.15 6.37 41.96
CA GLU A 78 0.00 7.03 40.66
C GLU A 78 1.11 6.63 39.68
N ARG A 79 2.36 6.51 40.15
CA ARG A 79 3.47 6.01 39.31
C ARG A 79 3.23 4.57 38.85
N VAL A 80 2.74 3.70 39.73
CA VAL A 80 2.41 2.31 39.37
C VAL A 80 1.30 2.28 38.32
N MET A 81 0.23 3.05 38.52
CA MET A 81 -0.85 3.17 37.53
C MET A 81 -0.35 3.77 36.21
N GLY A 82 0.49 4.80 36.27
CA GLY A 82 1.11 5.44 35.13
C GLY A 82 1.95 4.48 34.29
N ILE A 83 2.66 3.53 34.90
CA ILE A 83 3.40 2.48 34.18
C ILE A 83 2.44 1.62 33.34
N PHE A 84 1.30 1.21 33.91
CA PHE A 84 0.32 0.42 33.16
C PHE A 84 -0.28 1.23 32.01
N ILE A 85 -0.65 2.50 32.24
CA ILE A 85 -1.19 3.39 31.20
C ILE A 85 -0.17 3.60 30.07
N LEU A 86 1.10 3.80 30.40
CA LEU A 86 2.18 3.93 29.40
C LEU A 86 2.34 2.66 28.56
N LEU A 87 2.32 1.48 29.19
CA LEU A 87 2.39 0.20 28.48
C LEU A 87 1.22 0.02 27.51
N PHE A 88 -0.01 0.28 27.96
CA PHE A 88 -1.19 0.22 27.08
C PHE A 88 -1.15 1.29 26.00
N GLY A 89 -0.65 2.49 26.31
CA GLY A 89 -0.53 3.59 25.37
C GLY A 89 0.38 3.27 24.20
N VAL A 90 1.56 2.69 24.47
CA VAL A 90 2.48 2.27 23.41
C VAL A 90 1.83 1.21 22.50
N LEU A 91 1.03 0.29 23.05
CA LEU A 91 0.32 -0.72 22.25
C LEU A 91 -0.72 -0.07 21.31
N ILE A 92 -1.51 0.87 21.81
CA ILE A 92 -2.53 1.58 21.02
C ILE A 92 -1.87 2.43 19.93
N THR A 93 -0.86 3.21 20.28
CA THR A 93 -0.15 4.08 19.33
C THR A 93 0.58 3.27 18.26
N SER A 94 1.15 2.11 18.60
CA SER A 94 1.75 1.19 17.64
C SER A 94 0.73 0.70 16.60
N TYR A 95 -0.46 0.29 17.05
CA TYR A 95 -1.53 -0.14 16.14
C TYR A 95 -1.97 1.00 15.20
N VAL A 96 -2.12 2.22 15.71
CA VAL A 96 -2.48 3.38 14.87
C VAL A 96 -1.39 3.69 13.84
N MET A 97 -0.11 3.60 14.23
CA MET A 97 1.02 3.82 13.32
C MET A 97 1.11 2.78 12.21
N ASP A 98 0.81 1.52 12.52
CA ASP A 98 0.75 0.44 11.53
C ASP A 98 -0.30 0.73 10.44
N GLN A 99 -1.52 1.08 10.87
CA GLN A 99 -2.60 1.46 9.96
C GLN A 99 -2.26 2.71 9.14
N PHE A 100 -1.54 3.67 9.72
CA PHE A 100 -1.08 4.86 9.00
C PHE A 100 -0.01 4.51 7.95
N SER A 101 0.91 3.60 8.26
CA SER A 101 1.93 3.11 7.33
C SER A 101 1.29 2.44 6.10
N ASP A 102 0.27 1.60 6.31
CA ASP A 102 -0.47 0.97 5.21
C ASP A 102 -1.15 2.01 4.31
N MET A 103 -1.71 3.08 4.89
CA MET A 103 -2.27 4.18 4.10
C MET A 103 -1.21 4.91 3.28
N LEU A 104 -0.01 5.13 3.85
CA LEU A 104 1.09 5.74 3.10
C LEU A 104 1.51 4.87 1.91
N VAL A 105 1.59 3.55 2.09
CA VAL A 105 1.91 2.62 0.99
C VAL A 105 0.83 2.64 -0.10
N GLN A 106 -0.45 2.73 0.27
CA GLN A 106 -1.53 2.86 -0.72
C GLN A 106 -1.48 4.20 -1.46
N PHE A 107 -1.13 5.27 -0.75
CA PHE A 107 -1.00 6.60 -1.34
C PHE A 107 0.18 6.64 -2.33
N THR A 108 1.35 6.08 -1.97
CA THR A 108 2.49 5.97 -2.89
C THR A 108 2.26 4.97 -4.01
N ALA A 109 1.42 3.94 -3.80
CA ALA A 109 1.05 3.01 -4.87
C ALA A 109 0.24 3.68 -5.99
N LEU A 110 -0.51 4.75 -5.71
CA LEU A 110 -1.15 5.58 -6.75
C LEU A 110 -0.11 6.36 -7.57
N ASP A 111 1.06 6.64 -6.99
CA ASP A 111 2.21 7.27 -7.66
C ASP A 111 3.15 6.25 -8.36
N LYS A 112 2.82 4.95 -8.42
CA LYS A 112 3.69 3.93 -9.04
C LYS A 112 4.02 4.18 -10.52
N GLU A 113 3.10 4.80 -11.27
CA GLU A 113 3.39 5.21 -12.65
C GLU A 113 4.49 6.30 -12.69
N ASN A 114 4.58 7.10 -11.63
CA ASN A 114 5.61 8.11 -11.41
C ASN A 114 6.92 7.48 -10.87
N GLU A 115 6.85 6.42 -10.06
CA GLU A 115 8.03 5.73 -9.53
C GLU A 115 8.89 5.09 -10.63
N GLU A 116 8.29 4.52 -11.68
CA GLU A 116 9.06 3.86 -12.74
C GLU A 116 9.79 4.85 -13.63
N SER A 117 9.12 5.95 -13.97
CA SER A 117 9.75 7.10 -14.62
C SER A 117 10.85 7.69 -13.71
N ALA A 118 10.62 7.76 -12.39
CA ALA A 118 11.62 8.21 -11.45
C ALA A 118 12.83 7.26 -11.37
N GLN A 119 12.62 5.95 -11.33
CA GLN A 119 13.71 4.95 -11.34
C GLN A 119 14.54 5.03 -12.62
N LEU A 120 13.90 5.25 -13.77
CA LEU A 120 14.59 5.48 -15.03
C LEU A 120 15.45 6.74 -14.98
N SER A 121 14.93 7.84 -14.40
CA SER A 121 15.69 9.08 -14.20
C SER A 121 16.91 8.88 -13.28
N VAL A 122 16.79 8.07 -12.23
CA VAL A 122 17.89 7.70 -11.33
C VAL A 122 18.92 6.87 -12.09
N PHE A 123 18.48 5.89 -12.88
CA PHE A 123 19.37 5.07 -13.72
C PHE A 123 20.16 5.92 -14.72
N LEU A 124 19.51 6.86 -15.41
CA LEU A 124 20.17 7.80 -16.33
C LEU A 124 21.17 8.70 -15.60
N THR A 125 20.85 9.13 -14.37
CA THR A 125 21.76 9.90 -13.52
C THR A 125 23.00 9.10 -13.13
N VAL A 126 22.83 7.81 -12.79
CA VAL A 126 23.94 6.90 -12.50
C VAL A 126 24.83 6.71 -13.74
N LEU A 127 24.24 6.47 -14.92
CA LEU A 127 24.99 6.36 -16.17
C LEU A 127 25.79 7.63 -16.49
N LYS A 128 25.21 8.81 -16.27
CA LYS A 128 25.92 10.10 -16.41
C LYS A 128 27.14 10.16 -15.50
N LYS A 129 27.02 9.68 -14.26
CA LYS A 129 28.12 9.62 -13.29
C LYS A 129 29.25 8.70 -13.77
N TYR A 130 28.91 7.52 -14.30
CA TYR A 130 29.88 6.60 -14.90
C TYR A 130 30.51 7.15 -16.19
N ASN A 131 29.81 8.03 -16.91
CA ASN A 131 30.31 8.75 -18.08
C ASN A 131 31.15 10.00 -17.71
N GLY A 132 31.83 9.98 -16.55
CA GLY A 132 32.68 11.08 -16.10
C GLY A 132 31.91 12.39 -15.84
N ASN A 133 30.65 12.30 -15.41
CA ASN A 133 29.71 13.42 -15.23
C ASN A 133 29.37 14.21 -16.51
N GLN A 134 29.78 13.73 -17.69
CA GLN A 134 29.41 14.36 -18.96
C GLN A 134 27.97 14.00 -19.33
N ALA A 135 27.22 14.99 -19.78
CA ALA A 135 25.84 14.79 -20.24
C ALA A 135 25.80 13.74 -21.36
N LEU A 136 24.89 12.77 -21.23
CA LEU A 136 24.63 11.78 -22.26
C LEU A 136 24.02 12.47 -23.49
N LYS A 137 24.30 11.94 -24.68
CA LYS A 137 23.69 12.46 -25.91
C LYS A 137 22.16 12.31 -25.82
N GLY A 138 21.42 13.37 -26.12
CA GLY A 138 19.94 13.35 -26.07
C GLY A 138 19.33 12.27 -26.96
N SER A 139 19.95 11.94 -28.10
CA SER A 139 19.49 10.86 -28.97
C SER A 139 19.54 9.48 -28.30
N PHE A 140 20.56 9.23 -27.47
CA PHE A 140 20.71 7.97 -26.74
C PHE A 140 19.73 7.89 -25.56
N VAL A 141 19.56 9.00 -24.83
CA VAL A 141 18.58 9.07 -23.73
C VAL A 141 17.17 8.78 -24.25
N ASN A 142 16.76 9.39 -25.36
CA ASN A 142 15.46 9.16 -25.98
C ASN A 142 15.28 7.70 -26.42
N GLU A 143 16.33 7.03 -26.91
CA GLU A 143 16.29 5.63 -27.31
C GLU A 143 16.11 4.69 -26.10
N VAL A 144 16.81 4.98 -25.00
CA VAL A 144 16.68 4.24 -23.74
C VAL A 144 15.29 4.45 -23.14
N GLU A 145 14.79 5.68 -23.08
CA GLU A 145 13.42 5.98 -22.61
C GLU A 145 12.37 5.26 -23.46
N LYS A 146 12.50 5.29 -24.79
CA LYS A 146 11.59 4.58 -25.70
C LYS A 146 11.60 3.07 -25.46
N TYR A 147 12.77 2.48 -25.18
CA TYR A 147 12.87 1.07 -24.84
C TYR A 147 12.16 0.74 -23.50
N PHE A 148 12.37 1.54 -22.45
CA PHE A 148 11.74 1.29 -21.15
C PHE A 148 10.22 1.51 -21.19
N LEU A 149 9.74 2.55 -21.88
CA LEU A 149 8.31 2.75 -22.14
C LEU A 149 7.69 1.57 -22.90
N TYR A 150 8.38 1.09 -23.95
CA TYR A 150 7.94 -0.10 -24.68
C TYR A 150 7.90 -1.34 -23.76
N ARG A 151 8.95 -1.57 -22.98
CA ARG A 151 9.03 -2.67 -22.03
C ARG A 151 7.90 -2.63 -21.01
N TRP A 152 7.63 -1.49 -20.39
CA TRP A 152 6.54 -1.31 -19.42
C TRP A 152 5.16 -1.57 -20.06
N SER A 153 4.95 -1.14 -21.31
CA SER A 153 3.71 -1.42 -22.05
C SER A 153 3.51 -2.92 -22.37
N CYS A 154 4.62 -3.65 -22.50
CA CYS A 154 4.64 -5.07 -22.84
C CYS A 154 4.69 -5.99 -21.61
N GLU A 155 5.07 -5.49 -20.43
CA GLU A 155 4.99 -6.19 -19.13
C GLU A 155 3.54 -6.33 -18.62
N ARG A 156 2.58 -6.58 -19.52
CA ARG A 156 1.15 -6.83 -19.22
C ARG A 156 0.94 -8.04 -18.31
N ASN A 157 1.89 -8.99 -18.31
CA ASN A 157 1.97 -10.12 -17.38
C ASN A 157 2.23 -9.73 -15.92
N ARG A 158 2.57 -8.47 -15.64
CA ARG A 158 2.80 -7.98 -14.28
C ARG A 158 1.53 -7.86 -13.45
N VAL A 159 0.36 -7.86 -14.10
CA VAL A 159 -0.97 -7.94 -13.44
C VAL A 159 -1.13 -9.23 -12.60
N ILE A 160 -0.26 -10.23 -12.80
CA ILE A 160 -0.27 -11.51 -12.04
C ILE A 160 1.10 -11.75 -11.35
N ALA A 161 1.88 -10.68 -11.11
CA ALA A 161 3.23 -10.81 -10.57
C ALA A 161 3.24 -11.12 -9.06
N SER A 162 2.33 -10.54 -8.29
CA SER A 162 2.24 -10.80 -6.85
C SER A 162 1.42 -12.04 -6.53
N GLU A 163 1.75 -12.68 -5.40
CA GLU A 163 1.04 -13.85 -4.88
C GLU A 163 -0.45 -13.53 -4.62
N LYS A 164 -0.72 -12.34 -4.06
CA LYS A 164 -2.08 -11.83 -3.84
C LYS A 164 -2.89 -11.67 -5.14
N GLU A 165 -2.30 -11.18 -6.21
CA GLU A 165 -2.98 -11.04 -7.51
C GLU A 165 -3.28 -12.40 -8.16
N ARG A 166 -2.41 -13.40 -7.95
CA ARG A 166 -2.66 -14.79 -8.38
C ARG A 166 -3.83 -15.42 -7.65
N ASP A 167 -3.91 -15.18 -6.36
CA ASP A 167 -5.01 -15.68 -5.52
C ASP A 167 -6.34 -15.03 -5.93
N MET A 168 -6.35 -13.71 -6.14
CA MET A 168 -7.53 -12.99 -6.66
C MET A 168 -7.96 -13.50 -8.04
N LEU A 169 -7.02 -13.82 -8.91
CA LEU A 169 -7.33 -14.36 -10.24
C LEU A 169 -7.91 -15.78 -10.14
N ALA A 170 -7.41 -16.59 -9.19
CA ALA A 170 -7.88 -17.96 -8.95
C ALA A 170 -9.33 -18.02 -8.43
N GLU A 171 -9.77 -17.00 -7.68
CA GLU A 171 -11.15 -16.86 -7.21
C GLU A 171 -12.16 -16.58 -8.33
N LEU A 172 -11.72 -16.05 -9.47
CA LEU A 172 -12.61 -15.74 -10.59
C LEU A 172 -13.13 -17.00 -11.30
N PRO A 173 -14.32 -16.96 -11.92
CA PRO A 173 -14.80 -18.04 -12.76
C PRO A 173 -13.83 -18.34 -13.91
N LYS A 174 -13.64 -19.64 -14.23
CA LYS A 174 -12.69 -20.08 -15.27
C LYS A 174 -12.90 -19.42 -16.63
N GLN A 175 -14.14 -19.07 -17.00
CA GLN A 175 -14.43 -18.36 -18.25
C GLN A 175 -13.83 -16.94 -18.25
N VAL A 176 -13.89 -16.23 -17.12
CA VAL A 176 -13.37 -14.87 -16.97
C VAL A 176 -11.84 -14.91 -16.92
N GLN A 177 -11.25 -15.86 -16.20
CA GLN A 177 -9.80 -16.09 -16.22
C GLN A 177 -9.29 -16.29 -17.65
N PHE A 178 -9.97 -17.14 -18.43
CA PHE A 178 -9.57 -17.43 -19.80
C PHE A 178 -9.64 -16.20 -20.71
N SER A 179 -10.70 -15.39 -20.61
CA SER A 179 -10.80 -14.12 -21.36
C SER A 179 -9.70 -13.14 -20.94
N ILE A 180 -9.37 -13.04 -19.65
CA ILE A 180 -8.24 -12.20 -19.18
C ILE A 180 -6.92 -12.71 -19.76
N TYR A 181 -6.64 -14.00 -19.75
CA TYR A 181 -5.40 -14.52 -20.35
C TYR A 181 -5.34 -14.26 -21.85
N ILE A 182 -6.39 -14.58 -22.59
CA ILE A 182 -6.38 -14.56 -24.04
C ILE A 182 -6.53 -13.12 -24.60
N ASP A 183 -7.56 -12.40 -24.16
CA ASP A 183 -7.91 -11.07 -24.66
C ASP A 183 -7.09 -9.98 -23.98
N PHE A 184 -6.68 -10.22 -22.72
CA PHE A 184 -5.89 -9.26 -21.95
C PHE A 184 -4.39 -9.60 -21.82
N LEU A 185 -3.90 -10.83 -21.77
CA LEU A 185 -2.44 -11.04 -21.63
C LEU A 185 -1.76 -11.36 -22.96
N TYR A 186 -2.43 -12.14 -23.80
CA TYR A 186 -1.84 -12.70 -25.01
C TYR A 186 -2.45 -12.18 -26.32
N LYS A 187 -3.23 -11.09 -26.29
CA LYS A 187 -3.88 -10.52 -27.49
C LYS A 187 -2.91 -10.29 -28.65
N GLY A 188 -1.70 -9.81 -28.38
CA GLY A 188 -0.66 -9.59 -29.40
C GLY A 188 -0.16 -10.91 -29.99
N LEU A 189 0.10 -11.92 -29.16
CA LEU A 189 0.52 -13.25 -29.57
C LEU A 189 -0.55 -13.89 -30.47
N PHE A 190 -1.80 -13.90 -30.01
CA PHE A 190 -2.91 -14.51 -30.74
C PHE A 190 -3.29 -13.74 -32.01
N SER A 191 -3.08 -12.43 -32.05
CA SER A 191 -3.21 -11.62 -33.28
C SER A 191 -2.20 -12.04 -34.35
N ILE A 192 -0.95 -12.34 -33.95
CA ILE A 192 0.13 -12.70 -34.87
C ILE A 192 -0.01 -14.14 -35.36
N TYR A 193 -0.41 -15.06 -34.48
CA TYR A 193 -0.49 -16.49 -34.77
C TYR A 193 -1.92 -16.99 -35.02
N LYS A 194 -2.87 -16.12 -35.35
CA LYS A 194 -4.29 -16.47 -35.56
C LYS A 194 -4.50 -17.61 -36.58
N ASP A 195 -3.62 -17.73 -37.56
CA ASP A 195 -3.68 -18.76 -38.61
C ASP A 195 -3.18 -20.14 -38.12
N VAL A 196 -2.44 -20.19 -37.02
CA VAL A 196 -1.84 -21.42 -36.43
C VAL A 196 -2.56 -21.80 -35.13
N LEU A 197 -2.97 -20.80 -34.36
CA LEU A 197 -3.66 -20.94 -33.09
C LEU A 197 -5.10 -20.47 -33.26
N ALA A 198 -5.94 -21.34 -33.83
CA ALA A 198 -7.38 -21.18 -33.75
C ALA A 198 -7.83 -21.59 -32.33
N TYR A 199 -8.27 -20.62 -31.52
CA TYR A 199 -8.98 -20.89 -30.28
C TYR A 199 -10.40 -20.32 -30.41
N ASP A 200 -11.39 -21.14 -30.09
CA ASP A 200 -12.77 -20.71 -30.00
C ASP A 200 -13.17 -20.67 -28.52
N VAL A 201 -13.28 -19.44 -28.00
CA VAL A 201 -13.63 -19.17 -26.61
C VAL A 201 -15.02 -19.72 -26.27
N ALA A 202 -15.96 -19.72 -27.24
CA ALA A 202 -17.30 -20.24 -27.05
C ALA A 202 -17.33 -21.77 -27.02
N ALA A 203 -16.53 -22.44 -27.86
CA ALA A 203 -16.41 -23.89 -27.87
C ALA A 203 -15.75 -24.43 -26.58
N LEU A 204 -14.68 -23.79 -26.10
CA LEU A 204 -13.99 -24.16 -24.86
C LEU A 204 -14.83 -23.90 -23.59
N ALA A 205 -15.65 -22.84 -23.59
CA ALA A 205 -16.59 -22.56 -22.51
C ALA A 205 -17.79 -23.53 -22.51
N ALA A 206 -18.23 -24.01 -23.68
CA ALA A 206 -19.29 -25.00 -23.81
C ALA A 206 -18.83 -26.42 -23.38
N GLU A 207 -17.57 -26.78 -23.63
CA GLU A 207 -17.00 -28.11 -23.37
C GLU A 207 -16.67 -28.35 -21.88
N GLN A 208 -16.61 -27.32 -21.03
CA GLN A 208 -16.49 -27.48 -19.57
C GLN A 208 -17.69 -28.18 -18.90
N LYS A 209 -18.84 -28.28 -19.59
CA LYS A 209 -19.98 -29.12 -19.13
C LYS A 209 -19.82 -30.61 -19.44
N GLY A 210 -18.79 -31.01 -20.20
CA GLY A 210 -18.54 -32.39 -20.60
C GLY A 210 -17.06 -32.69 -20.74
N VAL A 211 -16.49 -33.25 -19.67
CA VAL A 211 -15.22 -34.00 -19.54
C VAL A 211 -14.30 -34.09 -20.79
N HIS A 212 -13.05 -33.64 -20.58
CA HIS A 212 -11.82 -33.74 -21.41
C HIS A 212 -11.50 -32.57 -22.37
N LEU A 213 -10.64 -31.67 -21.88
CA LEU A 213 -9.87 -30.73 -22.70
C LEU A 213 -9.03 -31.50 -23.74
N LYS A 214 -9.33 -31.28 -25.03
CA LYS A 214 -8.39 -31.59 -26.12
C LYS A 214 -8.18 -30.30 -26.90
N MET A 215 -7.18 -29.50 -26.50
CA MET A 215 -6.69 -28.41 -27.35
C MET A 215 -6.31 -29.01 -28.70
N ARG A 216 -7.14 -28.79 -29.71
CA ARG A 216 -6.85 -29.25 -31.07
C ARG A 216 -5.98 -28.20 -31.71
N VAL A 217 -4.68 -28.29 -31.46
CA VAL A 217 -3.68 -27.59 -32.27
C VAL A 217 -3.78 -28.19 -33.67
N GLN A 218 -4.52 -27.52 -34.56
CA GLN A 218 -4.36 -27.79 -35.98
C GLN A 218 -3.03 -27.17 -36.37
N VAL A 219 -1.96 -27.96 -36.33
CA VAL A 219 -0.69 -27.57 -36.93
C VAL A 219 -0.91 -27.54 -38.44
N GLY A 220 -1.46 -26.45 -38.95
CA GLY A 220 -1.31 -26.13 -40.36
C GLY A 220 0.18 -25.95 -40.63
N GLU A 221 0.68 -26.50 -41.74
CA GLU A 221 2.05 -26.22 -42.22
C GLU A 221 2.19 -24.73 -42.52
N ALA A 222 2.46 -23.94 -41.48
CA ALA A 222 2.75 -22.53 -41.62
C ALA A 222 4.25 -22.37 -41.86
N ASP A 223 4.58 -21.90 -43.06
CA ASP A 223 5.94 -21.57 -43.49
C ASP A 223 6.59 -20.61 -42.47
N SER A 224 7.60 -21.12 -41.75
CA SER A 224 8.24 -20.45 -40.62
C SER A 224 8.82 -19.09 -41.01
N ARG A 225 9.22 -18.92 -42.27
CA ARG A 225 9.70 -17.63 -42.81
C ARG A 225 8.60 -16.57 -42.86
N LYS A 226 7.37 -16.94 -43.24
CA LYS A 226 6.23 -16.02 -43.29
C LYS A 226 5.78 -15.56 -41.90
N LEU A 227 5.92 -16.42 -40.90
CA LEU A 227 5.62 -16.08 -39.50
C LEU A 227 6.65 -15.10 -38.93
N VAL A 228 7.94 -15.30 -39.24
CA VAL A 228 9.01 -14.36 -38.87
C VAL A 228 8.83 -13.00 -39.55
N ASP A 229 8.49 -12.98 -40.83
CA ASP A 229 8.23 -11.72 -41.56
C ASP A 229 6.99 -10.99 -41.04
N ARG A 230 5.92 -11.70 -40.66
CA ARG A 230 4.75 -11.07 -40.01
C ARG A 230 5.08 -10.53 -38.63
N PHE A 231 5.86 -11.25 -37.84
CA PHE A 231 6.33 -10.76 -36.54
C PHE A 231 7.11 -9.45 -36.72
N ASN A 232 8.06 -9.42 -37.64
CA ASN A 232 8.86 -8.22 -37.95
C ASN A 232 8.01 -7.08 -38.53
N THR A 233 7.00 -7.39 -39.36
CA THR A 233 6.08 -6.40 -39.95
C THR A 233 5.13 -5.80 -38.90
N TYR A 234 4.60 -6.62 -38.00
CA TYR A 234 3.80 -6.13 -36.87
C TYR A 234 4.64 -5.25 -35.94
N TYR A 235 5.88 -5.66 -35.65
CA TYR A 235 6.81 -4.89 -34.81
C TYR A 235 7.16 -3.53 -35.45
N SER A 236 7.41 -3.50 -36.76
CA SER A 236 7.75 -2.26 -37.48
C SER A 236 6.55 -1.32 -37.68
N ASN A 237 5.33 -1.84 -37.78
CA ASN A 237 4.11 -1.02 -37.89
C ASN A 237 3.63 -0.53 -36.52
N SER A 238 3.75 -1.34 -35.47
CA SER A 238 3.44 -0.93 -34.09
C SER A 238 4.35 0.21 -33.59
N SER A 239 5.57 0.34 -34.12
CA SER A 239 6.49 1.43 -33.78
C SER A 239 6.28 2.72 -34.58
N ARG A 240 5.37 2.71 -35.58
CA ARG A 240 5.01 3.87 -36.42
C ARG A 240 3.71 4.57 -36.02
N TYR A 241 2.87 3.95 -35.18
CA TYR A 241 1.59 4.50 -34.71
C TYR A 241 1.63 5.00 -33.24
N GLN A 242 2.83 5.14 -32.68
CA GLN A 242 3.11 5.77 -31.39
C GLN A 242 4.35 6.65 -31.52
#